data_AF-A0A7T6VMX8-F1
#
_entry.id   AF-A0A7T6VMX8-F1
#
_cell.length_a   1.000
_cell.length_b   1.000
_cell.length_c   1.000
_cell.angle_alpha   90.00
_cell.angle_beta   90.00
_cell.angle_gamma   90.00
#
_symmetry.space_group_name_H-M   'P 1'
#
loop_
_entity.id
_entity.type
_entity.pdbx_description
1 polymer ?
#
loop_
_entity_poly.entity_id
_entity_poly.type
_entity_poly.pdbx_seq_one_letter_code
_entity_poly.pdbx_strand_id
1 'polypeptide(L)'
;MIGLFCGVKVKSDEEYRAILRKRIMLLGIIFLIGIISLLIPTIAKNILGIYNVEGEYYYYGFGSGLIFASLVLILKTINILKNPSKLKSERIKNGDERNKNISLKSARIALGILALAMTLIIITSGITNPEIRMIMGKLLLLLLLSYTISYRILNSKE
;
A
#
# COMPACT_ATOMS: atom_id res chain seq x y z
N MET A 1 -14.37 5.70 -0.47
CA MET A 1 -13.74 4.57 -1.17
C MET A 1 -13.49 3.49 -0.15
N ILE A 2 -14.09 2.32 -0.34
CA ILE A 2 -13.64 1.11 0.36
C ILE A 2 -12.20 0.90 -0.08
N GLY A 3 -11.26 1.17 0.82
CA GLY A 3 -9.85 0.93 0.55
C GLY A 3 -9.62 -0.56 0.31
N LEU A 4 -8.50 -0.90 -0.34
CA LEU A 4 -8.04 -2.29 -0.57
C LEU A 4 -8.14 -3.18 0.70
N PHE A 5 -8.15 -2.57 1.88
CA PHE A 5 -8.10 -3.20 3.20
C PHE A 5 -9.43 -3.22 3.99
N CYS A 6 -10.59 -2.92 3.40
CA CYS A 6 -11.86 -2.78 4.16
C CYS A 6 -13.07 -3.53 3.58
N GLY A 7 -12.90 -4.75 3.08
CA GLY A 7 -14.01 -5.57 2.57
C GLY A 7 -14.77 -6.40 3.62
N VAL A 8 -14.81 -6.00 4.89
CA VAL A 8 -15.42 -6.80 5.98
C VAL A 8 -16.84 -6.31 6.28
N LYS A 9 -17.78 -7.24 6.44
CA LYS A 9 -19.16 -6.95 6.86
C LYS A 9 -19.14 -6.66 8.36
N VAL A 10 -19.58 -5.46 8.75
CA VAL A 10 -19.49 -4.98 10.14
C VAL A 10 -20.88 -4.79 10.72
N LYS A 11 -21.14 -5.37 11.90
CA LYS A 11 -22.47 -5.36 12.52
C LYS A 11 -22.68 -4.15 13.43
N SER A 12 -21.62 -3.62 14.05
CA SER A 12 -21.69 -2.50 15.01
C SER A 12 -20.80 -1.31 14.65
N ASP A 13 -21.12 -0.14 15.19
CA ASP A 13 -20.29 1.07 15.03
C ASP A 13 -18.95 0.93 15.79
N GLU A 14 -18.94 0.19 16.91
CA GLU A 14 -17.74 -0.17 17.70
C GLU A 14 -16.71 -0.95 16.86
N GLU A 15 -17.16 -2.01 16.19
CA GLU A 15 -16.31 -2.82 15.30
C GLU A 15 -15.73 -1.96 14.15
N TYR A 16 -16.55 -1.05 13.59
CA TYR A 16 -16.10 -0.18 12.51
C TYR A 16 -15.05 0.82 12.99
N ARG A 17 -15.20 1.37 14.21
CA ARG A 17 -14.16 2.21 14.83
C ARG A 17 -12.85 1.45 15.00
N ALA A 18 -12.88 0.19 15.42
CA ALA A 18 -11.68 -0.63 15.54
C ALA A 18 -10.96 -0.81 14.20
N ILE A 19 -11.70 -1.05 13.11
CA ILE A 19 -11.14 -1.13 11.75
C ILE A 19 -10.48 0.18 11.34
N LEU A 20 -11.15 1.33 11.57
CA LEU A 20 -10.58 2.63 11.24
C LEU A 20 -9.32 2.95 12.07
N ARG A 21 -9.25 2.52 13.33
CA ARG A 21 -8.03 2.64 14.16
C ARG A 21 -6.88 1.81 13.59
N LYS A 22 -7.13 0.56 13.20
CA LYS A 22 -6.12 -0.28 12.51
C LYS A 22 -5.65 0.35 11.20
N ARG A 23 -6.57 0.97 10.44
CA ARG A 23 -6.22 1.72 9.23
C ARG A 23 -5.30 2.89 9.53
N ILE A 24 -5.57 3.67 10.59
CA ILE A 24 -4.67 4.76 11.01
C ILE A 24 -3.29 4.21 11.40
N MET A 25 -3.23 3.11 12.15
CA MET A 25 -1.97 2.47 12.52
C MET A 25 -1.16 2.05 11.28
N LEU A 26 -1.80 1.40 10.29
CA LEU A 26 -1.14 1.00 9.05
C LEU A 26 -0.66 2.21 8.23
N LEU A 27 -1.46 3.27 8.15
CA LEU A 27 -1.03 4.53 7.52
C LEU A 27 0.12 5.19 8.29
N GLY A 28 0.15 5.07 9.62
CA GLY A 28 1.25 5.52 10.47
C GLY A 28 2.56 4.78 10.19
N ILE A 29 2.50 3.47 9.92
CA ILE A 29 3.68 2.71 9.48
C ILE A 29 4.18 3.22 8.12
N ILE A 30 3.28 3.48 7.16
CA ILE A 30 3.64 4.04 5.85
C ILE A 30 4.28 5.43 6.01
N PHE A 31 3.74 6.26 6.90
CA PHE A 31 4.30 7.57 7.23
C PHE A 31 5.74 7.45 7.77
N LEU A 32 5.99 6.50 8.69
CA LEU A 32 7.32 6.23 9.23
C LEU A 32 8.30 5.74 8.16
N ILE A 33 7.87 4.85 7.26
CA ILE A 33 8.69 4.43 6.10
C ILE A 33 9.08 5.63 5.24
N GLY A 34 8.15 6.59 5.06
CA GLY A 34 8.42 7.84 4.37
C GLY A 34 9.50 8.68 5.07
N ILE A 35 9.43 8.82 6.40
CA ILE A 35 10.48 9.51 7.18
C ILE A 35 11.82 8.81 7.06
N ILE A 36 11.86 7.49 7.23
CA ILE A 36 13.09 6.70 7.09
C ILE A 36 13.69 6.92 5.70
N SER A 37 12.86 6.92 4.65
CA SER A 37 13.31 7.17 3.28
C SER A 37 13.99 8.54 3.13
N LEU A 38 13.46 9.59 3.78
CA LEU A 38 14.09 10.93 3.77
C LEU A 38 15.42 10.97 4.53
N LEU A 39 15.59 10.15 5.57
CA LEU A 39 16.79 10.15 6.42
C LEU A 39 17.95 9.35 5.82
N ILE A 40 17.68 8.40 4.91
CA ILE A 40 18.72 7.54 4.30
C ILE A 40 19.85 8.37 3.67
N PRO A 41 19.60 9.36 2.79
CA PRO A 41 20.68 10.15 2.21
C PRO A 41 21.47 10.95 3.24
N THR A 42 20.80 11.52 4.25
CA THR A 42 21.45 12.30 5.32
C THR A 42 22.34 11.42 6.19
N ILE A 43 21.88 10.21 6.54
CA ILE A 43 22.67 9.22 7.28
C ILE A 43 23.88 8.78 6.45
N ALA A 44 23.68 8.49 5.16
CA ALA A 44 24.77 8.08 4.27
C ALA A 44 25.87 9.16 4.15
N LYS A 45 25.49 10.43 4.04
CA LYS A 45 26.45 11.54 3.98
C LYS A 45 27.18 11.77 5.30
N ASN A 46 26.43 11.89 6.40
CA ASN A 46 26.97 12.38 7.67
C ASN A 46 27.61 11.28 8.53
N ILE A 47 27.14 10.04 8.43
CA ILE A 47 27.60 8.92 9.27
C ILE A 47 28.53 8.00 8.48
N LEU A 48 28.20 7.70 7.22
CA LEU A 48 28.99 6.77 6.40
C LEU A 48 30.03 7.48 5.52
N GLY A 49 30.04 8.82 5.47
CA GLY A 49 30.97 9.60 4.65
C GLY A 49 30.76 9.48 3.14
N ILE A 50 29.58 9.01 2.70
CA ILE A 50 29.23 8.87 1.28
C ILE A 50 28.64 10.18 0.79
N TYR A 51 29.48 11.06 0.24
CA TYR A 51 29.06 12.40 -0.19
C TYR A 51 28.17 12.38 -1.44
N ASN A 52 28.41 11.45 -2.36
CA ASN A 52 27.66 11.29 -3.61
C ASN A 52 26.72 10.08 -3.52
N VAL A 53 25.57 10.28 -2.87
CA VAL A 53 24.50 9.27 -2.84
C VAL A 53 23.76 9.34 -4.17
N GLU A 54 24.08 8.41 -5.07
CA GLU A 54 23.40 8.30 -6.35
C GLU A 54 21.89 8.08 -6.14
N GLY A 55 21.06 8.87 -6.81
CA GLY A 55 19.62 8.82 -6.65
C GLY A 55 19.06 9.46 -5.37
N GLU A 56 19.79 10.33 -4.66
CA GLU A 56 19.29 11.01 -3.45
C GLU A 56 17.92 11.68 -3.62
N TYR A 57 17.66 12.30 -4.77
CA TYR A 57 16.39 12.95 -5.07
C TYR A 57 15.22 11.97 -5.17
N TYR A 58 15.49 10.71 -5.53
CA TYR A 58 14.49 9.65 -5.51
C TYR A 58 14.04 9.36 -4.08
N TYR A 59 14.97 9.26 -3.12
CA TYR A 59 14.63 9.06 -1.71
C TYR A 59 13.81 10.22 -1.15
N TYR A 60 14.18 11.47 -1.49
CA TYR A 60 13.42 12.64 -1.07
C TYR A 60 12.02 12.70 -1.68
N GLY A 61 11.90 12.45 -3.00
CA GLY A 61 10.62 12.43 -3.69
C GLY A 61 9.70 11.30 -3.21
N PHE A 62 10.24 10.09 -3.07
CA PHE A 62 9.50 8.94 -2.58
C PHE A 62 9.06 9.11 -1.12
N GLY A 63 9.98 9.52 -0.25
CA GLY A 63 9.70 9.75 1.17
C GLY A 63 8.65 10.84 1.39
N SER A 64 8.80 11.98 0.72
CA SER A 64 7.83 13.09 0.81
C SER A 64 6.45 12.71 0.28
N GLY A 65 6.38 11.95 -0.83
CA GLY A 65 5.13 11.42 -1.37
C GLY A 65 4.42 10.49 -0.39
N LEU A 66 5.14 9.56 0.24
CA LEU A 66 4.58 8.66 1.26
C LEU A 66 4.07 9.43 2.48
N ILE A 67 4.84 10.39 2.99
CA ILE A 67 4.46 11.25 4.13
C ILE A 67 3.19 12.02 3.81
N PHE A 68 3.14 12.71 2.67
CA PHE A 68 1.99 13.54 2.31
C PHE A 68 0.73 12.69 2.10
N ALA A 69 0.83 11.60 1.32
CA ALA A 69 -0.30 10.73 1.06
C ALA A 69 -0.86 10.07 2.34
N SER A 70 0.03 9.56 3.20
CA SER A 70 -0.37 8.95 4.48
C SER A 70 -1.00 9.98 5.41
N LEU A 71 -0.43 11.19 5.53
CA LEU A 71 -0.95 12.26 6.37
C LEU A 71 -2.37 12.68 5.96
N VAL A 72 -2.59 12.93 4.67
CA VAL A 72 -3.92 13.29 4.13
C VAL A 72 -4.95 12.20 4.45
N LEU A 73 -4.57 10.93 4.28
CA LEU A 73 -5.47 9.80 4.56
C LEU A 73 -5.72 9.60 6.06
N ILE A 74 -4.74 9.83 6.91
CA ILE A 74 -4.89 9.79 8.37
C ILE A 74 -5.88 10.87 8.82
N LEU A 75 -5.68 12.12 8.39
CA LEU A 75 -6.57 13.23 8.74
C LEU A 75 -8.02 12.97 8.28
N LYS A 76 -8.19 12.44 7.06
CA LYS A 76 -9.51 12.02 6.56
C LYS A 76 -10.13 10.94 7.43
N THR A 77 -9.35 9.96 7.87
CA THR A 77 -9.83 8.85 8.71
C THR A 77 -10.20 9.32 10.12
N ILE A 78 -9.41 10.23 10.70
CA ILE A 78 -9.71 10.86 12.00
C ILE A 78 -11.01 11.68 11.92
N ASN A 79 -11.22 12.43 10.83
CA ASN A 79 -12.46 13.18 10.62
C ASN A 79 -13.69 12.26 10.58
N ILE A 80 -13.57 11.08 9.95
CA ILE A 80 -14.64 10.06 9.96
C ILE A 80 -14.88 9.51 11.37
N LEU A 81 -13.82 9.23 12.14
CA LEU A 81 -13.93 8.71 13.51
C LEU A 81 -14.59 9.69 14.49
N LYS A 82 -14.30 10.99 14.33
CA LYS A 82 -14.84 12.06 15.19
C LYS A 82 -16.30 12.39 14.90
N ASN A 83 -16.79 12.12 13.68
CA ASN A 83 -18.14 12.49 13.25
C ASN A 83 -19.07 11.26 13.17
N PRO A 84 -20.07 11.12 14.06
CA PRO A 84 -20.97 9.97 14.08
C PRO A 84 -21.77 9.76 12.78
N SER A 85 -22.20 10.84 12.10
CA SER A 85 -22.98 10.72 10.87
C SER A 85 -22.09 10.25 9.69
N LYS A 86 -20.85 10.72 9.63
CA LYS A 86 -19.85 10.22 8.67
C LYS A 86 -19.47 8.77 8.94
N LEU A 87 -19.32 8.40 10.22
CA LEU A 87 -19.02 7.03 10.61
C LEU A 87 -20.12 6.06 10.16
N LYS A 88 -21.39 6.38 10.46
CA LYS A 88 -22.54 5.54 10.08
C LYS A 88 -22.68 5.43 8.56
N SER A 89 -22.55 6.54 7.84
CA SER A 89 -22.65 6.54 6.37
C SER A 89 -21.52 5.76 5.70
N GLU A 90 -20.27 5.90 6.16
CA GLU A 90 -19.15 5.12 5.64
C GLU A 90 -19.26 3.63 6.01
N ARG A 91 -19.79 3.27 7.20
CA ARG A 91 -20.07 1.87 7.56
C ARG A 91 -21.08 1.23 6.62
N ILE A 92 -22.20 1.91 6.34
CA ILE A 92 -23.22 1.41 5.40
C ILE A 92 -22.61 1.22 4.01
N LYS A 93 -21.86 2.21 3.53
CA LYS A 93 -21.15 2.10 2.23
C LYS A 93 -20.16 0.93 2.22
N ASN A 94 -19.51 0.63 3.34
CA ASN A 94 -18.54 -0.46 3.46
C ASN A 94 -19.19 -1.85 3.38
N GLY A 95 -20.44 -1.98 3.84
CA GLY A 95 -21.22 -3.21 3.79
C GLY A 95 -21.90 -3.46 2.44
N ASP A 96 -21.88 -2.49 1.53
CA ASP A 96 -22.53 -2.59 0.22
C ASP A 96 -21.73 -3.53 -0.71
N GLU A 97 -22.41 -4.60 -1.17
CA GLU A 97 -21.84 -5.60 -2.08
C GLU A 97 -21.36 -4.98 -3.39
N ARG A 98 -22.03 -3.93 -3.88
CA ARG A 98 -21.61 -3.23 -5.09
C ARG A 98 -20.24 -2.60 -4.90
N ASN A 99 -20.04 -1.90 -3.78
CA ASN A 99 -18.75 -1.25 -3.51
C ASN A 99 -17.64 -2.28 -3.29
N LYS A 100 -17.96 -3.43 -2.68
CA LYS A 100 -17.02 -4.56 -2.55
C LYS A 100 -16.61 -5.10 -3.92
N ASN A 101 -17.57 -5.32 -4.83
CA ASN A 101 -17.30 -5.81 -6.18
C ASN A 101 -16.47 -4.83 -7.01
N ILE A 102 -16.76 -3.52 -6.91
CA ILE A 102 -15.94 -2.49 -7.56
C ILE A 102 -14.51 -2.54 -7.02
N SER A 103 -14.34 -2.59 -5.69
CA SER A 103 -13.01 -2.66 -5.07
C SER A 103 -12.19 -3.86 -5.54
N LEU A 104 -12.81 -5.05 -5.62
CA LEU A 104 -12.16 -6.27 -6.11
C LEU A 104 -11.77 -6.18 -7.59
N LYS A 105 -12.64 -5.61 -8.44
CA LYS A 105 -12.33 -5.39 -9.87
C LYS A 105 -11.19 -4.39 -10.04
N SER A 106 -11.22 -3.27 -9.31
CA SER A 106 -10.14 -2.29 -9.31
C SER A 106 -8.83 -2.89 -8.84
N ALA A 107 -8.85 -3.71 -7.79
CA ALA A 107 -7.66 -4.42 -7.30
C ALA A 107 -7.09 -5.35 -8.37
N ARG A 108 -7.93 -6.13 -9.06
CA ARG A 108 -7.50 -7.02 -10.15
C ARG A 108 -6.81 -6.25 -11.28
N ILE A 109 -7.38 -5.11 -11.70
CA ILE A 109 -6.80 -4.26 -12.73
C ILE A 109 -5.46 -3.69 -12.25
N ALA A 110 -5.41 -3.15 -11.03
CA ALA A 110 -4.18 -2.59 -10.46
C ALA A 110 -3.06 -3.63 -10.34
N LEU A 111 -3.39 -4.85 -9.88
CA LEU A 111 -2.43 -5.96 -9.80
C LEU A 111 -1.94 -6.40 -11.19
N GLY A 112 -2.83 -6.43 -12.20
CA GLY A 112 -2.46 -6.73 -13.58
C GLY A 112 -1.51 -5.69 -14.19
N ILE A 113 -1.81 -4.40 -14.00
CA ILE A 113 -0.93 -3.30 -14.44
C ILE A 113 0.41 -3.36 -13.73
N LEU A 114 0.42 -3.65 -12.42
CA LEU A 114 1.66 -3.78 -11.64
C LEU A 114 2.52 -4.94 -12.16
N ALA A 115 1.94 -6.10 -12.41
CA ALA A 115 2.65 -7.25 -12.97
C ALA A 115 3.21 -6.95 -14.37
N LEU A 116 2.46 -6.25 -15.21
CA LEU A 116 2.92 -5.80 -16.52
C LEU A 116 4.10 -4.84 -16.39
N ALA A 117 4.01 -3.83 -15.51
CA ALA A 117 5.09 -2.88 -15.26
C ALA A 117 6.36 -3.58 -14.77
N MET A 118 6.24 -4.51 -13.82
CA MET A 118 7.37 -5.32 -13.35
C MET A 118 8.00 -6.12 -14.49
N THR A 119 7.19 -6.70 -15.38
CA THR A 119 7.68 -7.48 -16.52
C THR A 119 8.44 -6.61 -17.52
N LEU A 120 7.92 -5.42 -17.84
CA LEU A 120 8.61 -4.46 -18.68
C LEU A 120 9.96 -4.05 -18.08
N ILE A 121 10.02 -3.80 -16.76
CA ILE A 121 11.29 -3.49 -16.07
C ILE A 121 12.26 -4.68 -16.14
N ILE A 122 11.80 -5.91 -15.97
CA ILE A 122 12.66 -7.12 -16.09
C ILE A 122 13.28 -7.21 -17.49
N ILE A 123 12.51 -6.95 -18.53
CA ILE A 123 12.98 -6.98 -19.92
C ILE A 123 14.00 -5.87 -20.17
N THR A 124 13.69 -4.64 -19.77
CA THR A 124 14.58 -3.48 -20.03
C THR A 124 15.83 -3.49 -19.16
N SER A 125 15.71 -3.86 -17.88
CA SER A 125 16.85 -3.99 -16.96
C SER A 125 17.70 -5.22 -17.24
N GLY A 126 17.20 -6.18 -18.03
CA GLY A 126 17.89 -7.42 -18.29
C GLY A 126 19.22 -7.26 -19.01
N ILE A 127 19.40 -6.17 -19.74
CA ILE A 127 20.62 -5.86 -20.48
C ILE A 127 21.55 -4.94 -19.66
N THR A 128 20.98 -4.05 -18.85
CA THR A 128 21.71 -2.96 -18.19
C THR A 128 22.09 -3.26 -16.75
N ASN A 129 21.19 -3.86 -15.97
CA ASN A 129 21.32 -3.99 -14.52
C ASN A 129 20.79 -5.36 -14.03
N PRO A 130 21.65 -6.38 -13.94
CA PRO A 130 21.24 -7.74 -13.58
C PRO A 130 20.63 -7.84 -12.17
N GLU A 131 21.01 -6.94 -11.25
CA GLU A 131 20.46 -6.90 -9.90
C GLU A 131 18.98 -6.47 -9.89
N ILE A 132 18.64 -5.40 -10.61
CA ILE A 132 17.26 -4.90 -10.73
C ILE A 132 16.38 -5.98 -11.34
N ARG A 133 16.87 -6.65 -12.40
CA ARG A 133 16.18 -7.79 -13.01
C ARG A 133 15.87 -8.88 -11.98
N MET A 134 16.86 -9.27 -11.16
CA MET A 134 16.69 -10.32 -10.17
C MET A 134 15.70 -9.92 -9.06
N ILE A 135 15.78 -8.69 -8.54
CA ILE A 135 14.88 -8.20 -7.50
C ILE A 135 13.45 -8.14 -8.03
N MET A 136 13.23 -7.55 -9.21
CA MET A 136 11.90 -7.46 -9.82
C MET A 136 11.34 -8.84 -10.16
N GLY A 137 12.17 -9.77 -10.64
CA GLY A 137 11.77 -11.16 -10.88
C GLY A 137 11.32 -11.88 -9.60
N LYS A 138 12.05 -11.72 -8.49
CA LYS A 138 11.66 -12.25 -7.18
C LYS A 138 10.34 -11.65 -6.67
N LEU A 139 10.14 -10.34 -6.85
CA LEU A 139 8.89 -9.68 -6.48
C LEU A 139 7.70 -10.16 -7.31
N LEU A 140 7.88 -10.34 -8.63
CA LEU A 140 6.85 -10.89 -9.50
C LEU A 140 6.48 -12.33 -9.11
N LEU A 141 7.49 -13.16 -8.82
CA LEU A 141 7.26 -14.52 -8.31
C LEU A 141 6.51 -14.52 -6.97
N LEU A 142 6.91 -13.66 -6.03
CA LEU A 142 6.23 -13.51 -4.75
C LEU A 142 4.78 -13.09 -4.93
N LEU A 143 4.51 -12.15 -5.86
CA LEU A 143 3.15 -11.72 -6.21
C LEU A 143 2.32 -12.89 -6.72
N LEU A 144 2.83 -13.65 -7.70
CA LEU A 144 2.13 -14.80 -8.28
C LEU A 144 1.91 -15.91 -7.25
N LEU A 145 2.91 -16.25 -6.45
CA LEU A 145 2.79 -17.26 -5.39
C LEU A 145 1.78 -16.83 -4.32
N SER A 146 1.83 -15.58 -3.88
CA SER A 146 0.86 -15.07 -2.90
C SER A 146 -0.56 -15.15 -3.43
N TYR A 147 -0.78 -14.87 -4.72
CA TYR A 147 -2.07 -15.05 -5.39
C TYR A 147 -2.48 -16.53 -5.44
N THR A 148 -1.60 -17.42 -5.90
CA THR A 148 -1.90 -18.85 -6.02
C THR A 148 -2.21 -19.49 -4.67
N ILE A 149 -1.41 -19.19 -3.64
CA ILE A 149 -1.61 -19.68 -2.27
C ILE A 149 -2.94 -19.14 -1.72
N SER A 150 -3.19 -17.84 -1.85
CA SER A 150 -4.44 -17.23 -1.38
C SER A 150 -5.65 -17.84 -2.09
N TYR A 151 -5.56 -18.06 -3.40
CA TYR A 151 -6.62 -18.68 -4.19
C TYR A 151 -6.89 -20.11 -3.72
N ARG A 152 -5.84 -20.93 -3.52
CA ARG A 152 -6.00 -22.30 -3.02
C ARG A 152 -6.63 -22.35 -1.63
N ILE A 153 -6.17 -21.51 -0.70
CA ILE A 153 -6.72 -21.47 0.66
C ILE A 153 -8.20 -21.07 0.64
N LEU A 154 -8.58 -20.08 -0.17
CA LEU A 154 -9.98 -19.63 -0.26
C LEU A 154 -10.86 -20.66 -0.96
N ASN A 155 -10.39 -21.27 -2.05
CA ASN A 155 -11.12 -22.31 -2.77
C ASN A 155 -11.25 -23.62 -1.99
N SER A 156 -10.35 -23.90 -1.03
CA SER A 156 -10.47 -25.07 -0.14
C SER A 156 -11.49 -24.90 1.00
N LYS A 157 -11.97 -23.67 1.21
CA LYS A 157 -12.95 -23.33 2.25
C LYS A 157 -14.38 -23.18 1.73
N GLU A 158 -14.56 -23.24 0.42
CA GLU A 158 -15.85 -23.34 -0.28
C GLU A 158 -16.14 -24.80 -0.61
#